data_AF-A0A538LVD4-F1
#
_entry.id   AF-A0A538LVD4-F1
#
_cell.length_a   1.000
_cell.length_b   1.000
_cell.length_c   1.000
_cell.angle_alpha   90.00
_cell.angle_beta   90.00
_cell.angle_gamma   90.00
#
_symmetry.space_group_name_H-M   'P 1'
#
loop_
_entity.id
_entity.type
_entity.pdbx_description
1 polymer ?
#
loop_
_entity_poly.entity_id
_entity_poly.type
_entity_poly.pdbx_seq_one_letter_code
_entity_poly.pdbx_strand_id
1 'polypeptide(L)'
;MAISLPEIDGFERVLLRRGVGALEADRARCADCGRTPLTGEHVHLYDGRKRRVVCELCRPLRREPPVATELVRHCEHGHTVRLTARLTSGAAC
;
A
#
# COMPACT_ATOMS: atom_id res chain seq x y z
N MET A 1 -16.80 18.35 -17.10
CA MET A 1 -17.08 18.77 -15.72
C MET A 1 -15.76 19.21 -15.11
N ALA A 2 -15.55 20.51 -14.90
CA ALA A 2 -14.32 21.04 -14.32
C ALA A 2 -14.50 21.14 -12.81
N ILE A 3 -13.66 20.42 -12.07
CA ILE A 3 -13.56 20.52 -10.62
C ILE A 3 -12.61 21.68 -10.32
N SER A 4 -13.11 22.73 -9.68
CA SER A 4 -12.29 23.81 -9.13
C SER A 4 -11.51 23.23 -7.94
N LEU A 5 -10.20 23.02 -8.11
CA LEU A 5 -9.35 22.62 -7.00
C LEU A 5 -9.03 23.87 -6.15
N PRO A 6 -9.10 23.78 -4.81
CA PRO A 6 -8.69 24.88 -3.95
C PRO A 6 -7.23 25.25 -4.23
N GLU A 7 -6.89 26.53 -4.06
CA GLU A 7 -5.54 27.03 -4.23
C GLU A 7 -4.66 26.46 -3.10
N ILE A 8 -3.93 25.38 -3.40
CA ILE A 8 -3.08 24.68 -2.43
C ILE A 8 -1.89 25.59 -2.11
N ASP A 9 -1.76 26.00 -0.85
CA ASP A 9 -0.66 26.86 -0.44
C ASP A 9 0.71 26.14 -0.48
N GLY A 10 1.79 26.90 -0.27
CA GLY A 10 3.15 26.36 -0.30
C GLY A 10 3.41 25.27 0.75
N PHE A 11 2.81 25.38 1.92
CA PHE A 11 2.99 24.47 3.04
C PHE A 11 2.18 23.17 2.84
N GLU A 12 0.91 23.29 2.47
CA GLU A 12 0.04 22.16 2.11
C GLU A 12 0.67 21.31 1.01
N ARG A 13 1.24 21.95 -0.01
CA ARG A 13 1.94 21.25 -1.10
C ARG A 13 3.17 20.47 -0.63
N VAL A 14 3.91 20.99 0.36
CA VAL A 14 5.07 20.29 0.94
C VAL A 14 4.59 19.08 1.76
N LEU A 15 3.54 19.23 2.55
CA LEU A 15 2.94 18.13 3.32
C LEU A 15 2.42 17.04 2.38
N LEU A 16 1.70 17.41 1.31
CA LEU A 16 1.20 16.48 0.32
C LEU A 16 2.33 15.71 -0.36
N ARG A 17 3.41 16.37 -0.79
CA ARG A 17 4.56 15.68 -1.39
C ARG A 17 5.22 14.69 -0.44
N ARG A 18 5.34 15.03 0.84
CA ARG A 18 5.89 14.13 1.85
C ARG A 18 4.96 12.93 2.08
N GLY A 19 3.66 13.16 2.23
CA GLY A 19 2.66 12.10 2.41
C GLY A 19 2.58 11.17 1.21
N VAL A 20 2.44 11.72 0.00
CA VAL A 20 2.40 10.95 -1.25
C VAL A 20 3.72 10.21 -1.47
N GLY A 21 4.87 10.86 -1.26
CA GLY A 21 6.17 10.23 -1.40
C GLY A 21 6.36 9.05 -0.44
N ALA A 22 5.90 9.15 0.80
CA ALA A 22 5.91 8.05 1.75
C ALA A 22 5.01 6.88 1.29
N LEU A 23 3.81 7.19 0.79
CA LEU A 23 2.88 6.18 0.25
C LEU A 23 3.36 5.54 -1.05
N GLU A 24 4.11 6.26 -1.88
CA GLU A 24 4.73 5.71 -3.10
C GLU A 24 5.95 4.84 -2.80
N ALA A 25 6.74 5.20 -1.79
CA ALA A 25 7.92 4.45 -1.38
C ALA A 25 7.57 3.07 -0.81
N ASP A 26 6.41 2.95 -0.17
CA ASP A 26 5.90 1.66 0.35
C ASP A 26 5.28 0.77 -0.74
N ARG A 27 4.99 1.33 -1.93
CA ARG A 27 4.48 0.53 -3.04
C ARG A 27 5.60 -0.27 -3.68
N ALA A 28 5.54 -1.59 -3.53
CA ALA A 28 6.37 -2.50 -4.30
C ALA A 28 6.17 -2.29 -5.81
N ARG A 29 7.26 -2.24 -6.57
CA ARG A 29 7.24 -2.25 -8.04
C ARG A 29 7.71 -3.60 -8.56
N CYS A 30 7.08 -4.08 -9.63
CA CYS A 30 7.53 -5.30 -10.29
C CYS A 30 8.95 -5.12 -10.81
N ALA A 31 9.84 -6.05 -10.46
CA ALA A 31 11.25 -6.01 -10.88
C ALA A 31 11.43 -6.23 -12.40
N ASP A 32 10.44 -6.82 -13.08
CA ASP A 32 10.54 -7.19 -14.49
C ASP A 32 9.90 -6.12 -15.40
N CYS A 33 8.67 -5.70 -15.14
CA CYS A 33 7.96 -4.73 -15.97
C CYS A 33 7.86 -3.31 -15.38
N GLY A 34 8.32 -3.12 -14.14
CA GLY A 34 8.28 -1.81 -13.46
C GLY A 34 6.91 -1.34 -13.00
N ARG A 35 5.82 -2.04 -13.35
CA ARG A 35 4.46 -1.68 -12.91
C ARG A 35 4.33 -1.74 -11.40
N THR A 36 3.47 -0.90 -10.85
CA THR A 36 3.01 -1.01 -9.46
C THR A 36 1.86 -2.00 -9.40
N PRO A 37 2.01 -3.17 -8.75
CA PRO A 37 0.90 -4.11 -8.56
C PRO A 37 -0.25 -3.44 -7.81
N LEU A 38 -1.48 -3.73 -8.22
CA LEU A 38 -2.68 -3.11 -7.66
C LEU A 38 -3.20 -3.88 -6.45
N THR A 39 -3.94 -3.20 -5.57
CA THR A 39 -4.66 -3.85 -4.46
C THR A 39 -5.51 -5.01 -4.97
N GLY A 40 -5.39 -6.17 -4.33
CA GLY A 40 -6.09 -7.39 -4.73
C GLY A 40 -5.33 -8.28 -5.73
N GLU A 41 -4.29 -7.76 -6.40
CA GLU A 41 -3.39 -8.59 -7.21
C GLU A 41 -2.46 -9.41 -6.32
N HIS A 42 -1.89 -10.48 -6.89
CA HIS A 42 -0.82 -11.22 -6.25
C HIS A 42 0.56 -10.73 -6.66
N VAL A 43 1.46 -10.69 -5.70
CA VAL A 43 2.88 -10.47 -5.90
C VAL A 43 3.68 -11.68 -5.41
N HIS A 44 4.74 -11.99 -6.14
CA HIS A 44 5.59 -13.13 -5.92
C HIS A 44 6.97 -12.66 -5.45
N LEU A 45 7.38 -13.15 -4.29
CA LEU A 45 8.63 -12.79 -3.66
C LEU A 45 9.72 -13.77 -4.09
N TYR A 46 10.85 -13.21 -4.53
CA TYR A 46 12.03 -13.96 -4.90
C TYR A 46 13.22 -13.51 -4.05
N ASP A 47 13.94 -14.47 -3.48
CA ASP A 47 15.17 -14.22 -2.77
C ASP A 47 16.36 -14.00 -3.72
N GLY A 48 17.34 -13.25 -3.23
CA GLY A 48 18.56 -12.88 -3.95
C GLY A 48 19.33 -11.80 -3.19
N ARG A 49 20.33 -11.15 -3.82
CA ARG A 49 21.10 -10.06 -3.17
C ARG A 49 20.23 -8.86 -2.75
N LYS A 50 19.08 -8.67 -3.38
CA LYS A 50 18.01 -7.74 -2.99
C LYS A 50 16.68 -8.47 -3.15
N ARG A 51 15.78 -8.34 -2.18
CA ARG A 51 14.43 -8.92 -2.25
C ARG A 51 13.73 -8.35 -3.49
N ARG A 52 13.30 -9.23 -4.39
CA ARG A 52 12.61 -8.85 -5.64
C ARG A 52 11.15 -9.22 -5.55
N VAL A 53 10.31 -8.29 -5.99
CA VAL A 53 8.87 -8.49 -6.10
C VAL A 53 8.54 -8.60 -7.58
N VAL A 54 7.78 -9.62 -7.97
CA VAL A 54 7.35 -9.87 -9.34
C VAL A 54 5.84 -9.99 -9.36
N CYS A 55 5.17 -9.27 -10.27
CA CYS A 55 3.71 -9.32 -10.37
C CYS A 55 3.21 -10.64 -10.98
N GLU A 56 1.94 -10.96 -10.76
CA GLU A 56 1.27 -12.16 -11.31
C GLU A 56 1.41 -12.31 -12.84
N LEU A 57 1.49 -11.20 -13.58
CA LEU A 57 1.65 -11.22 -15.04
C LEU A 57 3.06 -11.64 -15.47
N CYS A 58 4.08 -11.34 -14.67
CA CYS A 58 5.46 -11.65 -14.98
C CYS A 58 5.91 -13.00 -14.40
N ARG A 59 5.21 -13.54 -13.39
CA ARG A 59 5.54 -14.83 -12.78
C ARG A 59 5.60 -16.00 -13.78
N PRO A 60 4.70 -16.12 -14.78
CA PRO A 60 4.79 -17.18 -15.77
C PRO A 60 6.07 -17.16 -16.61
N LEU A 61 6.73 -15.99 -16.71
CA LEU A 61 7.98 -15.83 -17.45
C LEU A 61 9.21 -16.31 -16.65
N ARG A 62 9.04 -16.60 -15.35
CA ARG A 62 10.10 -17.14 -14.49
C ARG A 62 9.97 -18.64 -14.32
N ARG A 63 11.10 -19.32 -14.40
CA ARG A 63 11.19 -20.78 -14.23
C ARG A 63 11.20 -21.16 -12.76
N GLU A 64 11.91 -20.40 -11.94
CA GLU A 64 12.03 -20.67 -10.52
C GLU A 64 10.69 -20.39 -9.80
N PRO A 65 10.29 -21.27 -8.86
CA PRO A 65 9.15 -20.99 -8.01
C PRO A 65 9.47 -19.82 -7.07
N PRO A 66 8.47 -18.99 -6.73
CA PRO A 66 8.67 -17.94 -5.75
C PRO A 66 8.82 -18.51 -4.34
N VAL A 67 9.53 -17.77 -3.48
CA VAL A 67 9.71 -18.10 -2.06
C VAL A 67 8.41 -17.91 -1.30
N ALA A 68 7.64 -16.89 -1.67
CA ALA A 68 6.32 -16.62 -1.14
C ALA A 68 5.44 -15.91 -2.17
N THR A 69 4.14 -16.04 -2.02
CA THR A 69 3.15 -15.25 -2.76
C THR A 69 2.31 -14.49 -1.76
N GLU A 70 2.19 -13.19 -1.96
CA GLU A 70 1.44 -12.28 -1.09
C GLU A 70 0.37 -11.55 -1.89
N LEU A 71 -0.76 -11.27 -1.26
CA LEU A 71 -1.79 -10.41 -1.82
C LEU A 71 -1.43 -8.95 -1.54
N VAL A 72 -1.48 -8.09 -2.56
CA VAL A 72 -1.31 -6.65 -2.39
C VAL A 72 -2.49 -6.11 -1.61
N ARG A 73 -2.22 -5.57 -0.42
CA ARG A 73 -3.24 -5.04 0.46
C ARG A 73 -3.45 -3.55 0.20
N HIS A 74 -4.63 -3.06 0.54
CA HIS A 74 -4.89 -1.62 0.55
C HIS A 74 -3.93 -0.94 1.55
N CYS A 75 -3.53 0.31 1.28
CA CYS A 75 -2.58 1.05 2.13
C CYS A 75 -3.08 1.27 3.56
N GLU A 76 -4.40 1.21 3.79
CA GLU A 76 -5.00 1.36 5.12
C GLU A 76 -5.17 0.01 5.85
N HIS A 77 -4.77 -1.10 5.25
CA HIS A 77 -4.92 -2.42 5.85
C HIS A 77 -4.08 -2.52 7.14
N GLY A 78 -4.73 -2.74 8.28
CA GLY A 78 -4.08 -2.76 9.59
C GLY A 78 -4.06 -1.42 10.33
N HIS A 79 -4.49 -0.34 9.68
CA HIS A 79 -4.67 0.97 10.31
C HIS A 79 -6.06 1.17 10.91
N THR A 80 -7.01 0.25 10.67
CA THR A 80 -8.32 0.28 11.31
C THR A 80 -8.20 -0.02 12.80
N VAL A 81 -8.53 0.97 13.63
CA VAL A 81 -8.60 0.79 15.09
C VAL A 81 -9.99 0.31 15.51
N ARG A 82 -10.05 -0.75 16.32
CA ARG A 82 -11.31 -1.21 16.92
C ARG A 82 -11.56 -0.42 18.21
N LEU A 83 -12.59 0.43 18.22
CA LEU A 83 -13.02 1.11 19.44
C LEU A 83 -13.53 0.08 20.45
N THR A 84 -12.74 -0.20 21.48
CA THR A 84 -13.20 -0.97 22.64
C THR A 84 -13.93 0.00 23.57
N ALA A 85 -15.24 0.10 23.46
CA ALA A 85 -16.04 0.87 24.40
C ALA A 85 -15.85 0.31 25.81
N ARG A 86 -15.25 1.09 26.72
CA ARG A 86 -15.48 0.88 28.16
C ARG A 86 -16.82 1.52 28.45
N LEU A 87 -17.87 0.71 28.51
CA LEU A 87 -19.11 1.14 29.13
C LEU A 87 -18.81 1.36 30.61
N THR A 88 -18.53 2.60 31.00
CA THR A 88 -18.64 3.01 32.40
C THR A 88 -20.13 2.98 32.71
N SER A 89 -20.59 1.89 33.33
CA SER A 89 -21.91 1.82 33.92
C SER A 89 -22.02 2.87 35.02
N GLY A 90 -22.47 4.07 34.67
CA GLY A 90 -22.97 5.04 35.63
C GLY A 90 -24.28 4.51 36.19
N ALA A 91 -24.24 3.93 37.39
CA ALA A 91 -25.40 3.85 38.24
C ALA A 91 -25.81 5.28 38.60
N ALA A 92 -26.93 5.75 38.04
CA ALA A 92 -27.60 6.95 38.51
C ALA A 92 -28.65 6.53 39.55
N CYS A 93 -28.60 7.21 40.69
CA CYS A 93 -29.46 7.06 41.87
C CYS A 93 -30.95 7.28 41.59
#